data_AF-A0A9Q9I2U6-F1
#
_entry.id   AF-A0A9Q9I2U6-F1
#
_cell.length_a   1.000
_cell.length_b   1.000
_cell.length_c   1.000
_cell.angle_alpha   90.00
_cell.angle_beta   90.00
_cell.angle_gamma   90.00
#
_symmetry.space_group_name_H-M   'P 1'
#
loop_
_entity.id
_entity.type
_entity.pdbx_description
1 polymer ?
#
loop_
_entity_poly.entity_id
_entity_poly.type
_entity_poly.pdbx_seq_one_letter_code
_entity_poly.pdbx_strand_id
1 'polypeptide(L)'
;MTNSSLNLVAFLKGRMAEMSVPAPAGSFLASPLFHMVLRGDAKLPLDRVEEVGSVIGVDGGQLFRMAARQFYDEDAIRLFERMLGTPMTKEEQKWLYEIRSAADSPVGEPSAMAKRLVRALVNASV
;
A
#
# COMPACT_ATOMS: atom_id res chain seq x y z
N MET A 1 -18.56 -12.18 7.21
CA MET A 1 -17.56 -11.15 6.84
C MET A 1 -16.23 -11.57 7.44
N THR A 2 -15.13 -11.58 6.65
CA THR A 2 -13.79 -11.93 7.14
C THR A 2 -13.17 -10.74 7.91
N ASN A 3 -12.25 -11.03 8.83
CA ASN A 3 -11.54 -10.02 9.62
C ASN A 3 -10.81 -8.98 8.73
N SER A 4 -10.35 -9.41 7.55
CA SER A 4 -9.68 -8.57 6.54
C SER A 4 -10.59 -7.49 5.94
N SER A 5 -11.88 -7.77 5.72
CA SER A 5 -12.83 -6.78 5.21
C SER A 5 -13.15 -5.71 6.24
N LEU A 6 -13.22 -6.07 7.53
CA LEU A 6 -13.42 -5.11 8.62
C LEU A 6 -12.23 -4.14 8.73
N ASN A 7 -11.01 -4.64 8.54
CA ASN A 7 -9.80 -3.82 8.56
C ASN A 7 -9.77 -2.80 7.41
N LEU A 8 -10.10 -3.21 6.17
CA LEU A 8 -10.16 -2.29 5.02
C LEU A 8 -11.23 -1.21 5.17
N VAL A 9 -12.44 -1.57 5.61
CA VAL A 9 -13.52 -0.59 5.77
C VAL A 9 -13.18 0.46 6.82
N ALA A 10 -12.62 0.04 7.96
CA ALA A 10 -12.18 0.96 9.00
C ALA A 10 -11.08 1.90 8.50
N PHE A 11 -10.09 1.36 7.77
CA PHE A 11 -9.03 2.14 7.16
C PHE A 11 -9.55 3.20 6.19
N LEU A 12 -10.42 2.81 5.24
CA LEU A 12 -10.98 3.75 4.25
C LEU A 12 -11.78 4.87 4.94
N LYS A 13 -12.63 4.53 5.91
CA LYS A 13 -13.42 5.53 6.65
C LYS A 13 -12.54 6.53 7.40
N GLY A 14 -11.48 6.06 8.05
CA GLY A 14 -10.52 6.91 8.75
C GLY A 14 -9.87 7.91 7.79
N ARG A 15 -9.34 7.42 6.67
CA ARG A 15 -8.70 8.27 5.65
C ARG A 15 -9.66 9.26 5.02
N MET A 16 -10.89 8.86 4.76
CA MET A 16 -11.91 9.77 4.23
C MET A 16 -12.31 10.86 5.21
N ALA A 17 -12.33 10.58 6.52
CA ALA A 17 -12.63 11.59 7.53
C ALA A 17 -11.52 12.66 7.66
N GLU A 18 -10.28 12.32 7.29
CA GLU A 18 -9.14 13.23 7.26
C GLU A 18 -9.07 14.07 5.96
N MET A 19 -9.88 13.76 4.95
CA MET A 19 -9.90 14.53 3.71
C MET A 19 -10.52 15.91 3.93
N SER A 20 -9.80 16.95 3.52
CA SER A 20 -10.29 18.33 3.54
C SER A 20 -11.18 18.70 2.35
N VAL A 21 -11.13 17.90 1.28
CA VAL A 21 -11.85 18.12 0.03
C VAL A 21 -12.77 16.92 -0.25
N PRO A 22 -14.03 17.14 -0.65
CA PRO A 22 -14.91 16.05 -1.08
C PRO A 22 -14.33 15.24 -2.24
N ALA A 23 -14.78 14.00 -2.38
CA ALA A 23 -14.45 13.17 -3.54
C ALA A 23 -14.78 13.91 -4.85
N PRO A 24 -13.89 13.91 -5.87
CA PRO A 24 -14.16 14.55 -7.15
C PRO A 24 -15.43 14.01 -7.81
N ALA A 25 -16.21 14.90 -8.42
CA ALA A 25 -17.40 14.51 -9.17
C ALA A 25 -17.03 13.56 -10.32
N GLY A 26 -17.77 12.45 -10.45
CA GLY A 26 -17.50 11.41 -11.45
C GLY A 26 -16.41 10.41 -11.05
N SER A 27 -15.73 10.60 -9.91
CA SER A 27 -14.80 9.59 -9.38
C SER A 27 -15.54 8.35 -8.87
N PHE A 28 -14.83 7.24 -8.79
CA PHE A 28 -15.33 6.02 -8.17
C PHE A 28 -15.78 6.24 -6.73
N LEU A 29 -15.15 7.14 -5.97
CA LEU A 29 -15.52 7.44 -4.58
C LEU A 29 -16.91 8.09 -4.45
N ALA A 30 -17.38 8.77 -5.50
CA ALA A 30 -18.73 9.31 -5.56
C ALA A 30 -19.77 8.28 -6.05
N SER A 31 -19.35 7.06 -6.37
CA SER A 31 -20.24 6.03 -6.93
C SER A 31 -21.03 5.28 -5.86
N PRO A 32 -22.24 4.78 -6.18
CA PRO A 32 -22.99 3.89 -5.30
C PRO A 32 -22.22 2.63 -4.89
N LEU A 33 -21.37 2.11 -5.79
CA LEU A 33 -20.56 0.92 -5.52
C LEU A 33 -19.53 1.19 -4.41
N PHE A 34 -18.87 2.34 -4.41
CA PHE A 34 -17.94 2.69 -3.33
C PHE A 34 -18.66 2.85 -1.99
N HIS A 35 -19.88 3.39 -1.97
CA HIS A 35 -20.70 3.40 -0.75
C HIS A 35 -21.08 2.00 -0.26
N MET A 36 -21.23 1.01 -1.15
CA MET A 36 -21.38 -0.40 -0.74
C MET A 36 -20.08 -0.94 -0.13
N VAL A 37 -18.92 -0.58 -0.68
CA VAL A 37 -17.61 -0.93 -0.10
C VAL A 37 -17.48 -0.38 1.32
N LEU A 38 -17.82 0.89 1.57
CA LEU A 38 -17.76 1.50 2.90
C LEU A 38 -18.73 0.89 3.92
N ARG A 39 -19.79 0.20 3.46
CA ARG A 39 -20.69 -0.57 4.33
C ARG A 39 -20.20 -1.99 4.57
N GLY A 40 -19.22 -2.46 3.80
CA GLY A 40 -18.76 -3.85 3.79
C GLY A 40 -19.64 -4.77 2.95
N ASP A 41 -20.61 -4.23 2.21
CA ASP A 41 -21.54 -4.97 1.35
C ASP A 41 -20.89 -5.37 0.01
N ALA A 42 -19.78 -4.71 -0.35
CA ALA A 42 -19.00 -5.00 -1.54
C ALA A 42 -17.49 -4.99 -1.23
N LYS A 43 -16.72 -5.71 -2.07
CA LYS A 43 -15.25 -5.66 -2.03
C LYS A 43 -14.76 -4.46 -2.84
N LEU A 44 -13.63 -3.88 -2.45
CA LEU A 44 -12.97 -2.84 -3.25
C LEU A 44 -12.42 -3.49 -4.54
N PRO A 45 -12.88 -3.10 -5.74
CA PRO A 45 -12.36 -3.66 -6.97
C PRO A 45 -10.86 -3.37 -7.12
N LEU A 46 -10.07 -4.38 -7.49
CA LEU A 46 -8.61 -4.26 -7.55
C LEU A 46 -8.14 -3.26 -8.62
N ASP A 47 -8.91 -3.11 -9.70
CA ASP A 47 -8.69 -2.13 -10.78
C ASP A 47 -8.95 -0.68 -10.34
N ARG A 48 -9.61 -0.47 -9.19
CA ARG A 48 -9.92 0.86 -8.64
C ARG A 48 -9.00 1.29 -7.52
N VAL A 49 -8.05 0.44 -7.12
CA VAL A 49 -7.16 0.72 -6.00
C VAL A 49 -6.31 1.96 -6.23
N GLU A 50 -5.73 2.13 -7.42
CA GLU A 50 -4.88 3.30 -7.72
C GLU A 50 -5.68 4.60 -7.69
N GLU A 51 -6.86 4.60 -8.33
CA GLU A 51 -7.78 5.74 -8.30
C GLU A 51 -8.13 6.11 -6.85
N VAL A 52 -8.58 5.15 -6.05
CA VAL A 52 -8.95 5.39 -4.65
C VAL A 52 -7.77 5.87 -3.83
N GLY A 53 -6.62 5.21 -3.97
CA GLY A 53 -5.40 5.56 -3.24
C GLY A 53 -4.93 6.98 -3.51
N SER A 54 -4.99 7.40 -4.77
CA SER A 54 -4.62 8.75 -5.18
C SER A 54 -5.54 9.82 -4.59
N VAL A 55 -6.86 9.58 -4.56
CA VAL A 55 -7.84 10.54 -4.07
C VAL A 55 -7.78 10.72 -2.56
N ILE A 56 -7.55 9.64 -1.80
CA ILE A 56 -7.49 9.68 -0.33
C ILE A 56 -6.06 9.83 0.22
N GLY A 57 -5.06 9.98 -0.66
CA GLY A 57 -3.66 10.18 -0.31
C GLY A 57 -3.07 9.03 0.50
N VAL A 58 -3.18 7.79 0.00
CA VAL A 58 -2.55 6.59 0.61
C VAL A 58 -1.70 5.84 -0.39
N ASP A 59 -0.75 5.07 0.13
CA ASP A 59 0.07 4.18 -0.68
C ASP A 59 -0.79 3.12 -1.39
N GLY A 60 -0.67 3.06 -2.73
CA GLY A 60 -1.43 2.14 -3.57
C GLY A 60 -1.09 0.68 -3.30
N GLY A 61 0.16 0.36 -2.97
CA GLY A 61 0.59 -1.01 -2.67
C GLY A 61 -0.01 -1.52 -1.35
N GLN A 62 -0.03 -0.68 -0.32
CA GLN A 62 -0.70 -0.95 0.94
C GLN A 62 -2.19 -1.18 0.71
N LEU A 63 -2.86 -0.28 -0.01
CA LEU A 63 -4.30 -0.40 -0.27
C LEU A 63 -4.62 -1.63 -1.12
N PHE A 64 -3.80 -1.94 -2.13
CA PHE A 64 -3.94 -3.13 -2.97
C PHE A 64 -3.88 -4.40 -2.14
N ARG A 65 -2.90 -4.49 -1.23
CA ARG A 65 -2.76 -5.65 -0.34
C ARG A 65 -3.99 -5.84 0.54
N MET A 66 -4.56 -4.75 1.07
CA MET A 66 -5.79 -4.82 1.88
C MET A 66 -7.01 -5.24 1.03
N ALA A 67 -7.13 -4.73 -0.18
CA ALA A 67 -8.21 -5.07 -1.11
C ALA A 67 -8.11 -6.54 -1.56
N ALA A 68 -6.91 -7.01 -1.91
CA ALA A 68 -6.66 -8.37 -2.36
C ALA A 68 -7.05 -9.42 -1.31
N ARG A 69 -6.84 -9.13 -0.02
CA ARG A 69 -7.28 -10.00 1.10
C ARG A 69 -8.79 -10.20 1.22
N GLN A 70 -9.57 -9.38 0.53
CA GLN A 70 -11.02 -9.60 0.43
C GLN A 70 -11.35 -10.71 -0.57
N PHE A 71 -10.46 -11.00 -1.54
CA PHE A 71 -10.66 -11.97 -2.61
C PHE A 71 -9.90 -13.27 -2.38
N TYR A 72 -8.72 -13.18 -1.76
CA TYR A 72 -7.78 -14.27 -1.64
C TYR A 72 -7.39 -14.52 -0.18
N ASP A 73 -6.97 -15.74 0.12
CA ASP A 73 -6.41 -16.10 1.43
C ASP A 73 -4.98 -15.59 1.60
N GLU A 74 -4.45 -15.66 2.82
CA GLU A 74 -3.10 -15.15 3.11
C GLU A 74 -1.99 -15.91 2.35
N ASP A 75 -2.20 -17.17 1.98
CA ASP A 75 -1.20 -17.94 1.23
C ASP A 75 -1.09 -17.46 -0.21
N ALA A 76 -2.23 -17.18 -0.86
CA ALA A 76 -2.28 -16.54 -2.16
C ALA A 76 -1.71 -15.11 -2.13
N ILE A 77 -2.00 -14.33 -1.07
CA ILE A 77 -1.40 -12.98 -0.91
C ILE A 77 0.13 -13.07 -0.81
N ARG A 78 0.65 -13.97 0.02
CA ARG A 78 2.10 -14.20 0.12
C ARG A 78 2.71 -14.67 -1.20
N LEU A 79 1.98 -15.47 -1.97
CA LEU A 79 2.42 -15.88 -3.30
C LEU A 79 2.51 -14.67 -4.24
N PHE A 80 1.50 -13.80 -4.28
CA PHE A 80 1.55 -12.57 -5.07
C PHE A 80 2.71 -11.66 -4.67
N GLU A 81 2.99 -11.49 -3.38
CA GLU A 81 4.15 -10.71 -2.92
C GLU A 81 5.47 -11.28 -3.43
N ARG A 82 5.62 -12.61 -3.43
CA ARG A 82 6.82 -13.28 -3.95
C ARG A 82 6.93 -13.21 -5.47
N MET A 83 5.81 -13.34 -6.18
CA MET A 83 5.79 -13.47 -7.64
C MET A 83 5.70 -12.14 -8.39
N LEU A 84 5.01 -11.15 -7.82
CA LEU A 84 4.75 -9.84 -8.43
C LEU A 84 5.58 -8.71 -7.81
N GLY A 85 6.12 -8.91 -6.59
CA GLY A 85 7.14 -8.01 -6.05
C GLY A 85 8.44 -8.14 -6.85
N THR A 86 9.29 -7.11 -6.82
CA THR A 86 10.68 -7.26 -7.29
C THR A 86 11.32 -8.37 -6.46
N PRO A 87 11.75 -9.50 -7.06
CA PRO A 87 12.36 -10.57 -6.29
C PRO A 87 13.65 -10.05 -5.66
N MET A 88 13.64 -9.86 -4.35
CA MET A 88 14.79 -9.46 -3.56
C MET A 88 15.45 -10.69 -2.95
N THR A 89 16.75 -10.77 -3.06
CA THR A 89 17.63 -11.70 -2.33
C THR A 89 17.51 -11.48 -0.81
N LYS A 90 17.97 -12.47 -0.03
CA LYS A 90 17.99 -12.35 1.45
C LYS A 90 18.85 -11.17 1.91
N GLU A 91 19.89 -10.85 1.14
CA GLU A 91 20.83 -9.76 1.38
C GLU A 91 20.16 -8.40 1.13
N GLU A 92 19.44 -8.24 0.03
CA GLU A 92 18.67 -7.02 -0.27
C GLU A 92 17.58 -6.77 0.79
N GLN A 93 16.94 -7.82 1.30
CA GLN A 93 15.98 -7.70 2.40
C GLN A 93 16.61 -7.19 3.70
N LYS A 94 17.84 -7.63 4.03
CA LYS A 94 18.58 -7.12 5.21
C LYS A 94 18.91 -5.64 5.05
N TRP A 95 19.34 -5.20 3.87
CA TRP A 95 19.56 -3.79 3.60
C TRP A 95 18.29 -2.96 3.81
N LEU A 96 17.14 -3.43 3.30
CA LEU A 96 15.87 -2.75 3.50
C LEU A 96 15.45 -2.71 4.97
N TYR A 97 15.73 -3.78 5.73
CA TYR A 97 15.50 -3.82 7.18
C TYR A 97 16.32 -2.75 7.90
N GLU A 98 17.64 -2.68 7.66
CA GLU A 98 18.53 -1.70 8.30
C GLU A 98 18.08 -0.24 8.01
N ILE A 99 17.70 0.03 6.76
CA ILE A 99 17.19 1.37 6.38
C ILE A 99 15.92 1.71 7.17
N ARG A 100 15.02 0.75 7.36
CA ARG A 100 13.75 0.96 8.08
C ARG A 100 13.96 1.06 9.59
N SER A 101 14.86 0.28 10.18
CA SER A 101 15.15 0.34 11.61
C SER A 101 15.85 1.63 12.02
N ALA A 102 16.58 2.26 11.10
CA ALA A 102 17.23 3.55 11.34
C ALA A 102 16.29 4.76 11.21
N ALA A 103 15.06 4.58 10.73
CA ALA A 103 14.14 5.66 10.44
C ALA A 103 13.08 5.82 11.55
N ASP A 104 13.00 7.01 12.15
CA ASP A 104 11.93 7.37 13.11
C ASP A 104 10.59 7.70 12.43
N SER A 105 10.55 7.71 11.09
CA SER A 105 9.40 8.10 10.27
C SER A 105 9.42 7.35 8.93
N PRO A 106 8.34 7.40 8.12
CA PRO A 106 8.30 6.75 6.81
C PRO A 106 9.52 7.13 5.95
N VAL A 107 10.20 6.12 5.40
CA VAL A 107 11.41 6.30 4.59
C VAL A 107 11.06 7.07 3.31
N GLY A 108 11.53 8.31 3.19
CA GLY A 108 11.36 9.14 2.01
C GLY A 108 12.35 8.81 0.88
N GLU A 109 12.23 9.52 -0.25
CA GLU A 109 13.18 9.36 -1.36
C GLU A 109 14.62 9.73 -0.95
N PRO A 110 15.63 8.93 -1.33
CA PRO A 110 17.01 9.22 -0.95
C PRO A 110 17.52 10.48 -1.65
N SER A 111 18.12 11.39 -0.89
CA SER A 111 18.80 12.57 -1.41
C SER A 111 19.98 12.21 -2.32
N ALA A 112 20.49 13.18 -3.09
CA ALA A 112 21.68 12.98 -3.93
C ALA A 112 22.88 12.47 -3.11
N MET A 113 23.04 12.92 -1.87
CA MET A 113 24.08 12.45 -0.96
C MET A 113 23.82 11.00 -0.52
N ALA A 114 22.60 10.68 -0.08
CA ALA A 114 22.24 9.32 0.33
C ALA A 114 22.47 8.32 -0.81
N LYS A 115 22.08 8.66 -2.05
CA LYS A 115 22.35 7.85 -3.24
C LYS A 115 23.85 7.59 -3.46
N ARG A 116 24.70 8.60 -3.23
CA ARG A 116 26.17 8.45 -3.33
C ARG A 116 26.73 7.54 -2.24
N LEU A 117 26.27 7.70 -1.00
CA LEU A 117 26.71 6.86 0.13
C LEU A 117 26.31 5.40 -0.07
N VAL A 118 25.07 5.13 -0.48
CA VAL A 118 24.61 3.77 -0.77
C VAL A 118 25.49 3.13 -1.85
N ARG A 119 25.80 3.84 -2.94
CA ARG A 119 26.71 3.33 -3.98
C ARG A 119 28.10 3.00 -3.44
N ALA A 120 28.65 3.86 -2.57
CA ALA A 120 29.96 3.62 -1.96
C ALA A 120 29.94 2.38 -1.05
N LEU A 121 28.89 2.21 -0.24
CA LEU A 121 28.71 1.07 0.65
C LEU A 121 28.57 -0.24 -0.14
N VAL A 122 27.73 -0.25 -1.18
CA VAL A 122 27.53 -1.43 -2.03
C VAL A 122 28.84 -1.83 -2.72
N ASN A 123 29.58 -0.88 -3.28
CA ASN A 123 30.87 -1.16 -3.93
C ASN A 123 31.95 -1.65 -2.95
N ALA A 124 31.86 -1.31 -1.67
CA ALA A 124 32.77 -1.80 -0.63
C ALA A 124 32.38 -3.17 -0.06
N SER A 125 31.18 -3.66 -0.39
CA SER A 125 30.60 -4.91 0.13
C SER A 125 30.74 -6.09 -0.84
N VAL A 126 31.39 -5.88 -2.00
CA VAL A 126 31.68 -6.88 -3.04
C VAL A 126 33.14 -7.32 -2.96
#